data_AF-A0A927H895-F1
#
_entry.id   AF-A0A927H895-F1
#
_cell.length_a   1.000
_cell.length_b   1.000
_cell.length_c   1.000
_cell.angle_alpha   90.00
_cell.angle_beta   90.00
_cell.angle_gamma   90.00
#
_symmetry.space_group_name_H-M   'P 1'
#
loop_
_entity.id
_entity.type
_entity.pdbx_description
1 polymer ?
#
loop_
_entity_poly.entity_id
_entity_poly.type
_entity_poly.pdbx_seq_one_letter_code
_entity_poly.pdbx_strand_id
1 'polypeptide(L)'
;MKKSYVQIALIFAFLLSGCGSESNSNEMSVPGSNEMNSNEMTVPKQPSEEQQENENGSGVVKFPENYTDGLIYTTVDRGNAHEKLYVSPESIEALQNDGEIPSGSVIALEIYRDEVLSDIFVMEKRTDWEDQPAEEQNGDWRFQAFNADQSVNMKRDVASCISCHASQERDDFVYTLDEMKTFELEDFQGEAGTASSSLVEEWRIHALTDYLVSMTNNEENT
;
A
#
# COMPACT_ATOMS: atom_id res chain seq x y z
N MET A 1 -23.09 -10.68 -52.88
CA MET A 1 -22.99 -9.31 -52.32
C MET A 1 -21.54 -9.07 -51.95
N LYS A 2 -20.84 -8.18 -52.67
CA LYS A 2 -19.40 -7.91 -52.50
C LYS A 2 -19.24 -6.80 -51.44
N LYS A 3 -18.48 -7.03 -50.37
CA LYS A 3 -18.11 -5.99 -49.40
C LYS A 3 -16.76 -5.43 -49.81
N SER A 4 -16.73 -4.13 -50.14
CA SER A 4 -15.54 -3.39 -50.56
C SER A 4 -14.87 -2.78 -49.32
N TYR A 5 -13.58 -3.02 -49.14
CA TYR A 5 -12.75 -2.38 -48.13
C TYR A 5 -12.29 -1.02 -48.66
N VAL A 6 -12.48 0.04 -47.87
CA VAL A 6 -11.89 1.37 -48.12
C VAL A 6 -10.84 1.59 -47.04
N GLN A 7 -9.56 1.51 -47.44
CA GLN A 7 -8.46 2.00 -46.64
C GLN A 7 -8.42 3.53 -46.73
N ILE A 8 -8.45 4.21 -45.59
CA ILE A 8 -8.12 5.63 -45.50
C ILE A 8 -6.75 5.70 -44.82
N ALA A 9 -5.72 5.87 -45.64
CA ALA A 9 -4.42 6.37 -45.20
C ALA A 9 -4.53 7.89 -45.08
N LEU A 10 -4.21 8.45 -43.92
CA LEU A 10 -4.06 9.89 -43.74
C LEU A 10 -2.64 10.22 -43.27
N ILE A 11 -2.09 11.18 -43.99
CA ILE A 11 -0.68 11.53 -44.16
C ILE A 11 -0.21 12.47 -43.05
N PHE A 12 1.02 12.26 -42.60
CA PHE A 12 1.82 13.12 -41.71
C PHE A 12 1.94 14.56 -42.22
N ALA A 13 1.79 15.53 -41.32
CA ALA A 13 2.31 16.89 -41.50
C ALA A 13 3.13 17.30 -40.26
N PHE A 14 4.45 17.14 -40.36
CA PHE A 14 5.44 17.77 -39.48
C PHE A 14 5.49 19.26 -39.82
N LEU A 15 5.22 20.13 -38.84
CA LEU A 15 5.62 21.54 -38.90
C LEU A 15 6.66 21.79 -37.81
N LEU A 16 7.93 21.74 -38.23
CA LEU A 16 9.05 22.37 -37.54
C LEU A 16 9.04 23.86 -37.90
N SER A 17 8.76 24.71 -36.92
CA SER A 17 9.14 26.13 -36.97
C SER A 17 10.26 26.35 -35.96
N GLY A 18 11.43 26.71 -36.47
CA GLY A 18 12.61 26.99 -35.68
C GLY A 18 12.77 28.47 -35.29
N CYS A 19 13.64 28.65 -34.29
CA CYS A 19 14.65 29.70 -34.07
C CYS A 19 14.24 31.18 -33.91
N GLY A 20 14.69 31.79 -32.81
CA GLY A 20 14.80 33.25 -32.64
C GLY A 20 15.26 33.69 -31.24
N SER A 21 16.50 34.14 -31.15
CA SER A 21 17.26 34.71 -30.02
C SER A 21 16.68 36.00 -29.41
N GLU A 22 16.96 36.29 -28.13
CA GLU A 22 17.78 37.45 -27.72
C GLU A 22 17.95 37.58 -26.19
N SER A 23 19.16 37.95 -25.83
CA SER A 23 19.69 38.22 -24.49
C SER A 23 19.23 39.56 -23.93
N ASN A 24 19.00 39.67 -22.62
CA ASN A 24 19.34 40.91 -21.93
C ASN A 24 19.72 40.69 -20.46
N SER A 25 20.97 41.03 -20.17
CA SER A 25 21.57 41.21 -18.85
C SER A 25 21.26 42.61 -18.33
N ASN A 26 20.95 42.75 -17.04
CA ASN A 26 21.21 44.00 -16.33
C ASN A 26 21.60 43.76 -14.87
N GLU A 27 22.74 44.36 -14.50
CA GLU A 27 23.35 44.55 -13.17
C GLU A 27 22.35 45.05 -12.11
N MET A 28 22.37 44.53 -10.89
CA MET A 28 23.25 44.83 -9.75
C MET A 28 23.10 46.25 -9.18
N SER A 29 22.68 46.33 -7.91
CA SER A 29 22.95 47.43 -6.98
C SER A 29 22.89 46.90 -5.55
N VAL A 30 23.99 47.07 -4.82
CA VAL A 30 24.19 46.79 -3.37
C VAL A 30 24.43 48.13 -2.68
N PRO A 31 23.95 48.33 -1.43
CA PRO A 31 24.85 48.44 -0.27
C PRO A 31 24.31 47.61 0.93
N GLY A 32 25.10 46.82 1.67
CA GLY A 32 26.02 47.23 2.75
C GLY A 32 25.23 47.52 4.05
N SER A 33 25.25 46.69 5.09
CA SER A 33 26.28 46.71 6.16
C SER A 33 26.20 45.50 7.11
N ASN A 34 27.37 45.04 7.57
CA ASN A 34 27.57 44.04 8.62
C ASN A 34 27.22 44.57 10.03
N GLU A 35 26.73 43.69 10.92
CA GLU A 35 27.17 43.65 12.33
C GLU A 35 26.85 42.29 12.97
N MET A 36 27.86 41.70 13.63
CA MET A 36 27.76 40.49 14.45
C MET A 36 27.40 40.86 15.90
N ASN A 37 26.62 40.05 16.60
CA ASN A 37 26.85 39.84 18.04
C ASN A 37 26.35 38.46 18.51
N SER A 38 27.11 37.91 19.45
CA SER A 38 27.08 36.54 19.96
C SER A 38 26.33 36.41 21.30
N ASN A 39 26.10 35.13 21.66
CA ASN A 39 25.85 34.55 22.99
C ASN A 39 24.41 34.32 23.46
N GLU A 40 23.96 33.07 23.22
CA GLU A 40 23.73 32.03 24.24
C GLU A 40 22.84 32.34 25.45
N MET A 41 21.68 31.67 25.53
CA MET A 41 21.38 30.80 26.68
C MET A 41 20.30 29.76 26.37
N THR A 42 20.69 28.50 26.48
CA THR A 42 19.90 27.28 26.34
C THR A 42 18.82 27.17 27.42
N VAL A 43 17.59 26.84 27.02
CA VAL A 43 16.60 26.18 27.87
C VAL A 43 16.26 24.85 27.19
N PRO A 44 16.44 23.69 27.83
CA PRO A 44 16.09 22.42 27.22
C PRO A 44 14.56 22.29 27.26
N LYS A 45 13.90 22.59 26.15
CA LYS A 45 12.50 22.19 26.01
C LYS A 45 12.48 20.73 25.58
N GLN A 46 12.15 19.88 26.55
CA GLN A 46 11.71 18.50 26.40
C GLN A 46 10.87 18.35 25.12
N PRO A 47 11.10 17.35 24.24
CA PRO A 47 10.27 17.18 23.06
C PRO A 47 8.89 16.73 23.54
N SER A 48 7.90 17.62 23.39
CA SER A 48 6.50 17.25 23.44
C SER A 48 6.19 16.39 22.23
N GLU A 49 5.52 15.26 22.47
CA GLU A 49 5.21 14.15 21.57
C GLU A 49 4.24 14.49 20.40
N GLU A 50 4.27 15.71 19.86
CA GLU A 50 3.32 16.19 18.84
C GLU A 50 4.01 16.83 17.61
N GLN A 51 5.22 16.38 17.27
CA GLN A 51 5.87 16.77 16.01
C GLN A 51 6.44 15.55 15.28
N GLN A 52 5.57 14.63 14.91
CA GLN A 52 5.80 13.66 13.83
C GLN A 52 4.55 13.59 12.96
N GLU A 53 4.15 14.73 12.44
CA GLU A 53 3.13 14.80 11.42
C GLU A 53 3.74 15.62 10.27
N ASN A 54 3.83 14.96 9.11
CA ASN A 54 3.91 15.52 7.76
C ASN A 54 5.07 16.45 7.37
N GLU A 55 6.16 15.87 6.87
CA GLU A 55 6.92 16.40 5.73
C GLU A 55 7.39 15.27 4.78
N ASN A 56 6.43 14.56 4.18
CA ASN A 56 6.48 13.99 2.81
C ASN A 56 5.20 13.16 2.54
N GLY A 57 4.13 13.84 2.10
CA GLY A 57 2.97 13.22 1.44
C GLY A 57 1.86 12.66 2.35
N SER A 58 0.71 13.33 2.37
CA SER A 58 -0.63 12.78 2.10
C SER A 58 -0.97 11.35 2.58
N GLY A 59 -1.96 11.21 3.48
CA GLY A 59 -2.80 9.99 3.66
C GLY A 59 -2.09 8.63 3.68
N VAL A 60 -1.21 8.42 4.65
CA VAL A 60 -0.48 7.18 4.84
C VAL A 60 -1.41 6.00 5.21
N VAL A 61 -1.28 4.87 4.51
CA VAL A 61 -1.89 3.59 4.88
C VAL A 61 -1.47 3.20 6.30
N LYS A 62 -2.43 2.87 7.15
CA LYS A 62 -2.15 2.40 8.52
C LYS A 62 -1.72 0.94 8.52
N PHE A 63 -1.00 0.52 9.55
CA PHE A 63 -0.63 -0.88 9.69
C PHE A 63 -1.91 -1.74 9.86
N PRO A 64 -2.14 -2.75 9.00
CA PRO A 64 -3.35 -3.58 9.06
C PRO A 64 -3.19 -4.72 10.08
N GLU A 65 -3.52 -4.50 11.36
CA GLU A 65 -3.21 -5.44 12.46
C GLU A 65 -3.63 -6.90 12.22
N ASN A 66 -4.66 -7.15 11.41
CA ASN A 66 -5.23 -8.46 11.14
C ASN A 66 -4.93 -8.99 9.71
N TYR A 67 -3.95 -8.44 8.99
CA TYR A 67 -3.67 -8.90 7.61
C TYR A 67 -3.30 -10.39 7.53
N THR A 68 -2.73 -10.95 8.60
CA THR A 68 -2.34 -12.36 8.70
C THR A 68 -3.53 -13.32 8.81
N ASP A 69 -4.73 -12.82 9.09
CA ASP A 69 -5.97 -13.59 9.03
C ASP A 69 -6.42 -13.82 7.58
N GLY A 70 -5.85 -13.08 6.64
CA GLY A 70 -6.06 -13.24 5.20
C GLY A 70 -5.37 -14.46 4.61
N LEU A 71 -5.63 -14.68 3.32
CA LEU A 71 -5.07 -15.77 2.53
C LEU A 71 -3.70 -15.39 2.00
N ILE A 72 -2.71 -16.28 2.16
CA ILE A 72 -1.49 -16.21 1.35
C ILE A 72 -1.87 -16.68 -0.06
N TYR A 73 -2.19 -15.74 -0.94
CA TYR A 73 -2.66 -16.08 -2.29
C TYR A 73 -1.52 -16.36 -3.27
N THR A 74 -0.33 -15.84 -2.99
CA THR A 74 0.88 -16.16 -3.75
C THR A 74 2.15 -15.92 -2.94
N THR A 75 3.25 -16.51 -3.41
CA THR A 75 4.60 -16.30 -2.87
C THR A 75 5.55 -16.02 -4.02
N VAL A 76 6.56 -15.17 -3.78
CA VAL A 76 7.51 -14.75 -4.81
C VAL A 76 8.94 -14.82 -4.27
N ASP A 77 9.84 -15.47 -5.00
CA ASP A 77 11.27 -15.50 -4.66
C ASP A 77 12.05 -14.52 -5.55
N ARG A 78 12.87 -13.65 -4.92
CA ARG A 78 13.70 -12.64 -5.61
C ARG A 78 15.09 -12.55 -5.00
N GLY A 79 16.04 -13.28 -5.58
CA GLY A 79 17.40 -13.34 -5.03
C GLY A 79 17.41 -14.05 -3.68
N ASN A 80 17.77 -13.34 -2.61
CA ASN A 80 17.69 -13.87 -1.23
C ASN A 80 16.39 -13.48 -0.49
N ALA A 81 15.46 -12.81 -1.16
CA ALA A 81 14.15 -12.49 -0.60
C ALA A 81 13.14 -13.58 -0.92
N HIS A 82 12.38 -13.99 0.10
CA HIS A 82 11.16 -14.79 -0.02
C HIS A 82 9.98 -13.92 0.42
N GLU A 83 8.99 -13.78 -0.45
CA GLU A 83 7.86 -12.87 -0.24
C GLU A 83 6.55 -13.66 -0.09
N LYS A 84 5.71 -13.26 0.87
CA LYS A 84 4.36 -13.81 1.06
C LYS A 84 3.34 -12.68 0.90
N LEU A 85 2.36 -12.88 0.02
CA LEU A 85 1.33 -11.89 -0.26
C LEU A 85 0.00 -12.33 0.33
N TYR A 86 -0.55 -11.49 1.19
CA TYR A 86 -1.79 -11.68 1.91
C TYR A 86 -2.89 -10.80 1.33
N VAL A 87 -4.10 -11.33 1.26
CA VAL A 87 -5.32 -10.59 0.90
C VAL A 87 -6.54 -11.27 1.53
N SER A 88 -7.62 -10.55 1.76
CA SER A 88 -8.83 -11.16 2.33
C SER A 88 -9.52 -12.10 1.31
N PRO A 89 -10.18 -13.18 1.76
CA PRO A 89 -10.97 -14.04 0.88
C PRO A 89 -12.10 -13.27 0.16
N GLU A 90 -12.70 -12.29 0.82
CA GLU A 90 -13.77 -11.44 0.25
C GLU A 90 -13.26 -10.62 -0.93
N SER A 91 -12.04 -10.10 -0.85
CA SER A 91 -11.41 -9.37 -1.96
C SER A 91 -11.13 -10.28 -3.15
N ILE A 92 -10.70 -11.53 -2.93
CA ILE A 92 -10.52 -12.51 -4.01
C ILE A 92 -11.86 -12.86 -4.65
N GLU A 93 -12.87 -13.17 -3.82
CA GLU A 93 -14.22 -13.53 -4.29
C GLU A 93 -14.84 -12.39 -5.13
N ALA A 94 -14.75 -11.15 -4.66
CA ALA A 94 -15.22 -9.98 -5.40
C ALA A 94 -14.46 -9.80 -6.72
N LEU A 95 -13.13 -9.93 -6.71
CA LEU A 95 -12.34 -9.85 -7.94
C LEU A 95 -12.73 -10.93 -8.95
N GLN A 96 -12.96 -12.16 -8.50
CA GLN A 96 -13.31 -13.28 -9.39
C GLN A 96 -14.74 -13.18 -9.94
N ASN A 97 -15.69 -12.68 -9.13
CA ASN A 97 -17.09 -12.58 -9.52
C ASN A 97 -17.42 -11.30 -10.30
N ASP A 98 -16.90 -10.16 -9.84
CA ASP A 98 -17.23 -8.83 -10.36
C ASP A 98 -16.14 -8.25 -11.26
N GLY A 99 -14.94 -8.85 -11.26
CA GLY A 99 -13.81 -8.44 -12.08
C GLY A 99 -13.01 -7.25 -11.53
N GLU A 100 -13.34 -6.78 -10.33
CA GLU A 100 -12.72 -5.60 -9.71
C GLU A 100 -12.35 -5.88 -8.24
N ILE A 101 -11.20 -5.36 -7.80
CA ILE A 101 -10.84 -5.35 -6.38
C ILE A 101 -11.72 -4.29 -5.68
N PRO A 102 -12.51 -4.65 -4.66
CA PRO A 102 -13.42 -3.72 -4.00
C PRO A 102 -12.66 -2.69 -3.14
N SER A 103 -13.24 -1.50 -2.98
CA SER A 103 -12.79 -0.52 -1.98
C SER A 103 -12.81 -1.14 -0.58
N GLY A 104 -11.80 -0.86 0.23
CA GLY A 104 -11.53 -1.48 1.52
C GLY A 104 -10.57 -2.67 1.45
N SER A 105 -10.17 -3.11 0.25
CA SER A 105 -9.20 -4.19 0.10
C SER A 105 -7.80 -3.75 0.55
N VAL A 106 -7.13 -4.64 1.26
CA VAL A 106 -5.73 -4.50 1.68
C VAL A 106 -4.93 -5.67 1.14
N ILE A 107 -3.80 -5.38 0.51
CA ILE A 107 -2.80 -6.37 0.12
C ILE A 107 -1.55 -6.09 0.95
N ALA A 108 -1.11 -7.10 1.72
CA ALA A 108 0.10 -7.03 2.52
C ALA A 108 1.16 -7.99 1.98
N LEU A 109 2.39 -7.54 1.89
CA LEU A 109 3.56 -8.28 1.41
C LEU A 109 4.56 -8.38 2.57
N GLU A 110 4.73 -9.57 3.12
CA GLU A 110 5.86 -9.85 4.01
C GLU A 110 7.09 -10.21 3.18
N ILE A 111 8.22 -9.58 3.49
CA ILE A 111 9.51 -9.86 2.85
C ILE A 111 10.44 -10.50 3.88
N TYR A 112 10.84 -11.73 3.63
CA TYR A 112 11.83 -12.47 4.43
C TYR A 112 13.18 -12.46 3.72
N ARG A 113 14.26 -12.20 4.44
CA ARG A 113 15.64 -12.32 3.96
C ARG A 113 16.41 -13.22 4.89
N ASP A 114 17.05 -14.24 4.33
CA ASP A 114 17.75 -15.26 5.12
C ASP A 114 16.83 -15.83 6.23
N GLU A 115 15.57 -16.10 5.86
CA GLU A 115 14.49 -16.61 6.73
C GLU A 115 14.04 -15.67 7.86
N VAL A 116 14.51 -14.42 7.88
CA VAL A 116 14.10 -13.41 8.87
C VAL A 116 13.19 -12.37 8.21
N LEU A 117 12.03 -12.10 8.82
CA LEU A 117 11.14 -11.02 8.37
C LEU A 117 11.88 -9.68 8.43
N SER A 118 12.01 -9.00 7.29
CA SER A 118 12.73 -7.73 7.20
C SER A 118 11.78 -6.55 7.06
N ASP A 119 10.76 -6.68 6.22
CA ASP A 119 9.87 -5.60 5.85
C ASP A 119 8.44 -6.11 5.61
N ILE A 120 7.46 -5.24 5.83
CA ILE A 120 6.06 -5.46 5.47
C ILE A 120 5.63 -4.30 4.59
N PHE A 121 5.28 -4.55 3.34
CA PHE A 121 4.73 -3.52 2.44
C PHE A 121 3.22 -3.70 2.32
N VAL A 122 2.48 -2.62 2.38
CA VAL A 122 1.02 -2.63 2.36
C VAL A 122 0.55 -1.69 1.26
N MET A 123 -0.44 -2.15 0.50
CA MET A 123 -1.26 -1.29 -0.35
C MET A 123 -2.74 -1.44 0.02
N GLU A 124 -3.43 -0.32 0.10
CA GLU A 124 -4.85 -0.24 0.49
C GLU A 124 -5.62 0.52 -0.58
N LYS A 125 -6.74 -0.06 -1.02
CA LYS A 125 -7.63 0.56 -2.01
C LYS A 125 -8.82 1.20 -1.32
N ARG A 126 -9.04 2.50 -1.51
CA ARG A 126 -10.21 3.22 -0.97
C ARG A 126 -10.68 4.32 -1.91
N THR A 127 -11.99 4.46 -2.06
CA THR A 127 -12.59 5.53 -2.87
C THR A 127 -12.76 6.85 -2.11
N ASP A 128 -12.55 6.85 -0.79
CA ASP A 128 -12.80 7.97 0.12
C ASP A 128 -11.51 8.63 0.64
N TRP A 129 -10.39 8.48 -0.08
CA TRP A 129 -9.18 9.24 0.21
C TRP A 129 -9.44 10.74 0.09
N GLU A 130 -9.16 11.49 1.15
CA GLU A 130 -9.36 12.95 1.20
C GLU A 130 -8.14 13.74 0.70
N ASP A 131 -7.09 13.03 0.29
CA ASP A 131 -5.74 13.52 0.17
C ASP A 131 -5.22 13.31 -1.26
N GLN A 132 -4.62 14.37 -1.85
CA GLN A 132 -4.04 14.51 -3.21
C GLN A 132 -4.89 14.03 -4.43
N PRO A 133 -4.68 14.55 -5.65
CA PRO A 133 -5.46 14.15 -6.83
C PRO A 133 -5.20 12.67 -7.21
N ALA A 134 -6.24 11.92 -7.57
CA ALA A 134 -6.17 10.48 -7.87
C ALA A 134 -5.21 10.11 -9.02
N GLU A 135 -4.94 11.05 -9.93
CA GLU A 135 -3.99 10.90 -11.05
C GLU A 135 -2.53 10.72 -10.57
N GLU A 136 -2.22 11.18 -9.35
CA GLU A 136 -0.91 11.01 -8.71
C GLU A 136 -0.85 9.70 -7.87
N GLN A 137 -2.00 8.99 -7.81
CA GLN A 137 -2.41 7.96 -6.84
C GLN A 137 -2.11 6.49 -7.16
N ASN A 138 -1.91 6.17 -8.43
CA ASN A 138 -2.29 4.86 -8.98
C ASN A 138 -3.78 4.55 -8.69
N GLY A 139 -4.67 5.48 -9.06
CA GLY A 139 -6.10 5.39 -8.80
C GLY A 139 -6.43 5.51 -7.32
N ASP A 140 -7.20 4.55 -6.81
CA ASP A 140 -7.69 4.51 -5.43
C ASP A 140 -6.70 3.85 -4.45
N TRP A 141 -5.49 3.53 -4.89
CA TRP A 141 -4.48 2.87 -4.06
C TRP A 141 -3.64 3.87 -3.26
N ARG A 142 -3.28 3.48 -2.03
CA ARG A 142 -2.20 4.10 -1.25
C ARG A 142 -1.24 3.02 -0.81
N PHE A 143 -0.02 3.42 -0.47
CA PHE A 143 1.08 2.50 -0.15
C PHE A 143 1.75 2.93 1.16
N GLN A 144 2.20 1.96 1.94
CA GLN A 144 3.11 2.21 3.07
C GLN A 144 4.04 1.02 3.28
N ALA A 145 5.26 1.31 3.73
CA ALA A 145 6.21 0.32 4.19
C ALA A 145 6.35 0.36 5.71
N PHE A 146 6.45 -0.81 6.32
CA PHE A 146 6.66 -1.04 7.74
C PHE A 146 7.89 -1.92 7.96
N ASN A 147 8.54 -1.75 9.10
CA ASN A 147 9.58 -2.65 9.58
C ASN A 147 8.93 -3.92 10.14
N ALA A 148 9.74 -4.95 10.44
CA ALA A 148 9.26 -6.19 11.07
C ALA A 148 8.60 -5.97 12.45
N ASP A 149 8.91 -4.88 13.15
CA ASP A 149 8.26 -4.48 14.40
C ASP A 149 6.98 -3.65 14.19
N GLN A 150 6.47 -3.59 12.96
CA GLN A 150 5.24 -2.91 12.55
C GLN A 150 5.31 -1.38 12.58
N SER A 151 6.44 -0.80 13.01
CA SER A 151 6.67 0.64 12.89
C SER A 151 6.83 1.06 11.44
N VAL A 152 6.47 2.31 11.12
CA VAL A 152 6.67 2.87 9.78
C VAL A 152 8.15 2.80 9.38
N ASN A 153 8.43 2.23 8.21
CA ASN A 153 9.78 2.16 7.67
C ASN A 153 10.19 3.46 6.99
N MET A 154 10.74 4.39 7.79
CA MET A 154 11.21 5.71 7.32
C MET A 154 12.37 5.66 6.32
N LYS A 155 12.96 4.49 6.06
CA LYS A 155 14.03 4.32 5.04
C LYS A 155 13.47 4.07 3.65
N ARG A 156 12.18 3.76 3.53
CA ARG A 156 11.50 3.48 2.26
C ARG A 156 10.77 4.72 1.79
N ASP A 157 10.95 5.05 0.52
CA ASP A 157 10.24 6.14 -0.13
C ASP A 157 8.94 5.61 -0.76
N VAL A 158 7.79 6.11 -0.29
CA VAL A 158 6.46 5.73 -0.79
C VAL A 158 6.30 6.12 -2.26
N ALA A 159 6.92 7.20 -2.72
CA ALA A 159 6.85 7.60 -4.13
C ALA A 159 7.44 6.53 -5.08
N SER A 160 8.42 5.74 -4.59
CA SER A 160 8.96 4.61 -5.36
C SER A 160 7.95 3.47 -5.57
N CYS A 161 7.07 3.25 -4.59
CA CYS A 161 5.97 2.28 -4.70
C CYS A 161 4.99 2.72 -5.78
N ILE A 162 4.55 3.99 -5.71
CA ILE A 162 3.63 4.60 -6.68
C ILE A 162 4.22 4.50 -8.09
N SER A 163 5.45 4.98 -8.29
CA SER A 163 6.08 4.97 -9.62
C SER A 163 6.27 3.56 -10.19
N CYS A 164 6.62 2.58 -9.37
CA CYS A 164 6.81 1.20 -9.83
C CYS A 164 5.47 0.56 -10.25
N HIS A 165 4.43 0.76 -9.44
CA HIS A 165 3.10 0.17 -9.68
C HIS A 165 2.31 0.87 -10.78
N ALA A 166 2.63 2.13 -11.12
CA ALA A 166 1.98 2.87 -12.20
C ALA A 166 1.99 2.13 -13.55
N SER A 167 3.04 1.34 -13.82
CA SER A 167 3.14 0.55 -15.05
C SER A 167 2.10 -0.58 -15.16
N GLN A 168 1.46 -0.94 -14.05
CA GLN A 168 0.45 -2.00 -13.94
C GLN A 168 -0.98 -1.45 -13.99
N GLU A 169 -1.21 -0.25 -14.54
CA GLU A 169 -2.55 0.37 -14.64
C GLU A 169 -3.62 -0.58 -15.23
N ARG A 170 -3.25 -1.43 -16.20
CA ARG A 170 -4.18 -2.39 -16.82
C ARG A 170 -4.62 -3.52 -15.88
N ASP A 171 -3.84 -3.75 -14.84
CA ASP A 171 -4.03 -4.82 -13.85
C ASP A 171 -4.31 -4.19 -12.46
N ASP A 172 -5.05 -3.09 -12.45
CA ASP A 172 -5.45 -2.35 -11.24
C ASP A 172 -4.26 -2.03 -10.33
N PHE A 173 -3.11 -1.75 -10.95
CA PHE A 173 -1.84 -1.43 -10.29
C PHE A 173 -1.26 -2.59 -9.44
N VAL A 174 -1.75 -3.82 -9.58
CA VAL A 174 -1.29 -5.00 -8.82
C VAL A 174 -0.54 -5.97 -9.74
N TYR A 175 0.76 -6.13 -9.51
CA TYR A 175 1.63 -7.04 -10.30
C TYR A 175 1.17 -8.51 -10.28
N THR A 176 0.48 -8.92 -9.23
CA THR A 176 0.05 -10.30 -8.96
C THR A 176 -1.48 -10.46 -9.07
N LEU A 177 -2.13 -9.60 -9.87
CA LEU A 177 -3.58 -9.63 -10.06
C LEU A 177 -4.04 -10.98 -10.63
N ASP A 178 -3.28 -11.53 -11.58
CA ASP A 178 -3.62 -12.80 -12.21
C ASP A 178 -3.56 -13.96 -11.23
N GLU A 179 -2.61 -13.98 -10.30
CA GLU A 179 -2.56 -14.98 -9.22
C GLU A 179 -3.81 -14.91 -8.33
N MET A 180 -4.31 -13.71 -8.00
CA MET A 180 -5.59 -13.59 -7.27
C MET A 180 -6.78 -14.09 -8.10
N LYS A 181 -6.83 -13.76 -9.40
CA LYS A 181 -7.93 -14.21 -10.29
C LYS A 181 -7.98 -15.72 -10.42
N THR A 182 -6.84 -16.39 -10.38
CA THR A 182 -6.74 -17.86 -10.49
C THR A 182 -6.62 -18.57 -9.15
N PHE A 183 -6.78 -17.84 -8.04
CA PHE A 183 -6.68 -18.43 -6.71
C PHE A 183 -7.88 -19.35 -6.45
N GLU A 184 -7.63 -20.61 -6.08
CA GLU A 184 -8.69 -21.58 -5.81
C GLU A 184 -9.18 -21.40 -4.36
N LEU A 185 -10.32 -20.73 -4.17
CA LEU A 185 -10.95 -20.55 -2.85
C LEU A 185 -11.48 -21.85 -2.24
N GLU A 186 -11.53 -22.95 -3.01
CA GLU A 186 -12.09 -24.24 -2.61
C GLU A 186 -11.37 -24.87 -1.41
N ASP A 187 -10.06 -24.60 -1.26
CA ASP A 187 -9.26 -25.06 -0.12
C ASP A 187 -9.59 -24.33 1.20
N PHE A 188 -10.29 -23.18 1.11
CA PHE A 188 -10.82 -22.44 2.27
C PHE A 188 -12.32 -22.71 2.50
N GLN A 189 -13.06 -23.03 1.44
CA GLN A 189 -14.49 -23.34 1.52
C GLN A 189 -14.80 -24.79 1.95
N GLY A 190 -13.77 -25.63 2.15
CA GLY A 190 -13.88 -26.91 2.87
C GLY A 190 -14.40 -26.79 4.31
N GLU A 191 -14.46 -25.57 4.87
CA GLU A 191 -15.10 -25.23 6.14
C GLU A 191 -16.43 -24.44 5.99
N ALA A 192 -16.82 -24.05 4.76
CA ALA A 192 -17.97 -23.19 4.50
C ALA A 192 -19.21 -23.90 3.93
N GLY A 193 -19.13 -25.20 3.62
CA GLY A 193 -20.24 -25.97 3.04
C GLY A 193 -20.88 -26.95 4.03
N THR A 194 -22.06 -26.62 4.56
CA THR A 194 -23.00 -27.50 5.29
C THR A 194 -22.82 -27.76 6.80
N ALA A 195 -22.00 -26.99 7.53
CA ALA A 195 -22.00 -26.97 9.00
C ALA A 195 -22.52 -25.66 9.62
N SER A 196 -23.24 -24.85 8.82
CA SER A 196 -23.88 -23.60 9.23
C SER A 196 -25.05 -23.85 10.18
N SER A 197 -24.75 -24.14 11.45
CA SER A 197 -25.54 -23.74 12.63
C SER A 197 -25.06 -24.42 13.91
N SER A 198 -24.42 -25.60 13.85
CA SER A 198 -24.11 -26.36 15.07
C SER A 198 -22.65 -26.32 15.50
N LEU A 199 -21.70 -26.14 14.59
CA LEU A 199 -20.27 -26.12 14.92
C LEU A 199 -19.73 -24.71 15.20
N VAL A 200 -20.41 -23.67 14.70
CA VAL A 200 -20.06 -22.27 15.02
C VAL A 200 -20.24 -21.98 16.52
N GLU A 201 -21.17 -22.66 17.16
CA GLU A 201 -21.39 -22.53 18.60
C GLU A 201 -20.29 -23.24 19.41
N GLU A 202 -19.66 -24.29 18.90
CA GLU A 202 -18.73 -25.12 19.68
C GLU A 202 -17.34 -24.47 19.80
N TRP A 203 -16.80 -23.83 18.75
CA TRP A 203 -15.52 -23.11 18.83
C TRP A 203 -15.64 -21.80 19.61
N ARG A 204 -16.79 -21.12 19.50
CA ARG A 204 -17.08 -19.91 20.28
C ARG A 204 -17.20 -20.24 21.77
N ILE A 205 -17.77 -21.41 22.10
CA ILE A 205 -17.80 -21.94 23.46
C ILE A 205 -16.41 -22.37 23.93
N HIS A 206 -15.54 -22.95 23.07
CA HIS A 206 -14.17 -23.31 23.46
C HIS A 206 -13.29 -22.07 23.70
N ALA A 207 -13.35 -21.06 22.82
CA ALA A 207 -12.62 -19.80 23.00
C ALA A 207 -13.08 -19.04 24.26
N LEU A 208 -14.39 -19.05 24.57
CA LEU A 208 -14.91 -18.52 25.82
C LEU A 208 -14.52 -19.40 27.03
N THR A 209 -14.44 -20.71 26.87
CA THR A 209 -14.03 -21.64 27.94
C THR A 209 -12.56 -21.47 28.27
N ASP A 210 -11.69 -21.39 27.27
CA ASP A 210 -10.25 -21.16 27.45
C ASP A 210 -9.97 -19.76 28.04
N TYR A 211 -10.74 -18.75 27.61
CA TYR A 211 -10.70 -17.42 28.22
C TYR A 211 -11.18 -17.43 29.69
N LEU A 212 -12.29 -18.10 30.00
CA LEU A 212 -12.79 -18.21 31.38
C LEU A 212 -11.85 -19.02 32.27
N VAL A 213 -11.25 -20.10 31.76
CA VAL A 213 -10.23 -20.91 32.46
C VAL A 213 -8.97 -20.07 32.70
N SER A 214 -8.59 -19.18 31.77
CA SER A 214 -7.48 -18.25 31.96
C SER A 214 -7.76 -17.18 33.04
N MET A 215 -9.03 -16.79 33.22
CA MET A 215 -9.42 -15.87 34.28
C MET A 215 -9.47 -16.56 35.66
N THR A 216 -9.95 -17.81 35.74
CA THR A 216 -10.00 -18.54 37.02
C THR A 216 -8.63 -18.95 37.53
N ASN A 217 -7.68 -19.25 36.64
CA ASN A 217 -6.31 -19.63 37.03
C ASN A 217 -5.45 -18.43 37.51
N ASN A 218 -5.90 -17.19 37.27
CA ASN A 218 -5.23 -15.98 37.76
C ASN A 218 -5.73 -15.53 39.14
N GLU A 219 -6.83 -16.07 39.67
CA GLU A 219 -7.34 -15.73 41.01
C GLU A 219 -6.76 -16.64 42.12
N GLU A 220 -6.12 -17.77 41.79
CA GLU A 220 -5.48 -18.66 42.79
C GLU A 220 -4.00 -18.33 43.06
N ASN A 221 -3.43 -17.28 42.44
CA ASN A 221 -2.02 -16.94 42.59
C ASN A 221 -1.75 -15.50 43.12
N THR A 222 -2.69 -14.97 43.91
CA THR A 222 -2.49 -13.77 44.75
C THR A 222 -2.84 -14.04 46.21
#